data_AF-A0A842T7P6-F1
#
_entry.id   AF-A0A842T7P6-F1
#
_cell.length_a   1.000
_cell.length_b   1.000
_cell.length_c   1.000
_cell.angle_alpha   90.00
_cell.angle_beta   90.00
_cell.angle_gamma   90.00
#
_symmetry.space_group_name_H-M   'P 1'
#
loop_
_entity.id
_entity.type
_entity.pdbx_description
1 polymer ?
#
loop_
_entity_poly.entity_id
_entity_poly.type
_entity_poly.pdbx_seq_one_letter_code
_entity_poly.pdbx_strand_id
1 'polypeptide(L)'
;MKNKASNMDFKENIIELMGFCMLKFCNEGKTHDYDIIYKKGFDVPLIQNIMELCKNEITQKTKGNSTIPLDDYIIIIHFYEDKNQNKIVNIFMDDKESEVNYTKLYLVSRKIFNQYNTNMDTEQIKESCNEYLEIPRSEGLLGIFILNPSGSPYFSKIDKKKANLAKKDVQISGFISALLTFSKEIIGKESGGNLKEIVFGNQRFYVIIKNNIIFAYLVEKVNQLLKRYMYLIVDEFFSNYDNELKNFNGDISPFEDFEDILNQYFKL
;
A
#
# COMPACT_ATOMS: atom_id res chain seq x y z
N MET A 1 17.95 -33.23 28.18
CA MET A 1 17.23 -33.30 26.88
C MET A 1 17.43 -31.97 26.17
N LYS A 2 18.23 -31.95 25.10
CA LYS A 2 18.48 -30.74 24.30
C LYS A 2 17.35 -30.61 23.28
N ASN A 3 16.58 -29.53 23.36
CA ASN A 3 15.64 -29.12 22.32
C ASN A 3 16.43 -28.81 21.05
N LYS A 4 16.37 -29.70 20.05
CA LYS A 4 16.63 -29.36 18.66
C LYS A 4 15.43 -28.54 18.18
N ALA A 5 15.45 -27.23 18.44
CA ALA A 5 14.67 -26.32 17.62
C ALA A 5 15.23 -26.43 16.21
N SER A 6 14.42 -26.94 15.30
CA SER A 6 14.72 -27.06 13.88
C SER A 6 15.17 -25.71 13.33
N ASN A 7 16.43 -25.61 12.94
CA ASN A 7 16.84 -24.67 11.90
C ASN A 7 16.14 -25.13 10.61
N MET A 8 14.90 -24.68 10.44
CA MET A 8 14.21 -24.77 9.18
C MET A 8 14.82 -23.68 8.29
N ASP A 9 15.40 -24.07 7.16
CA ASP A 9 16.07 -23.16 6.24
C ASP A 9 15.00 -22.27 5.58
N PHE A 10 14.72 -21.10 6.18
CA PHE A 10 13.66 -20.18 5.71
C PHE A 10 13.94 -19.59 4.32
N LYS A 11 15.15 -19.80 3.77
CA LYS A 11 15.52 -19.33 2.44
C LYS A 11 14.72 -19.98 1.31
N GLU A 12 14.05 -21.10 1.54
CA GLU A 12 13.36 -21.83 0.47
C GLU A 12 11.88 -21.45 0.27
N ASN A 13 11.31 -20.49 1.01
CA ASN A 13 9.85 -20.38 1.04
C ASN A 13 9.35 -18.98 1.43
N ILE A 14 9.52 -17.99 0.54
CA ILE A 14 8.81 -16.69 0.61
C ILE A 14 7.31 -16.96 0.76
N ILE A 15 6.63 -16.18 1.60
CA ILE A 15 5.17 -16.21 1.73
C ILE A 15 4.62 -15.06 0.90
N GLU A 16 3.86 -15.40 -0.15
CA GLU A 16 3.09 -14.41 -0.90
C GLU A 16 1.79 -14.11 -0.14
N LEU A 17 1.47 -12.83 0.03
CA LEU A 17 0.28 -12.32 0.71
C LEU A 17 -0.28 -11.11 -0.04
N MET A 18 -1.54 -10.76 0.18
CA MET A 18 -2.10 -9.51 -0.37
C MET A 18 -1.54 -8.26 0.33
N GLY A 19 -1.12 -8.38 1.58
CA GLY A 19 -0.48 -7.29 2.32
C GLY A 19 0.11 -7.75 3.64
N PHE A 20 1.04 -6.98 4.17
CA PHE A 20 1.56 -7.15 5.51
C PHE A 20 1.91 -5.80 6.15
N CYS A 21 1.77 -5.72 7.46
CA CYS A 21 2.04 -4.51 8.23
C CYS A 21 2.59 -4.87 9.61
N MET A 22 3.58 -4.11 10.05
CA MET A 22 4.18 -4.20 11.38
C MET A 22 4.01 -2.86 12.10
N LEU A 23 3.47 -2.93 13.31
CA LEU A 23 3.12 -1.78 14.13
C LEU A 23 3.73 -1.93 15.52
N LYS A 24 4.10 -0.79 16.11
CA LYS A 24 4.35 -0.68 17.55
C LYS A 24 3.17 0.03 18.18
N PHE A 25 2.46 -0.64 19.07
CA PHE A 25 1.35 -0.07 19.82
C PHE A 25 1.86 0.42 21.19
N CYS A 26 1.64 1.70 21.45
CA CYS A 26 2.07 2.43 22.63
C CYS A 26 0.88 2.56 23.60
N ASN A 27 1.06 2.16 24.84
CA ASN A 27 -0.05 2.04 25.80
C ASN A 27 -0.35 3.36 26.55
N GLU A 28 0.02 4.52 26.00
CA GLU A 28 -0.05 5.84 26.69
C GLU A 28 -1.40 6.57 26.58
N GLY A 29 -2.48 5.82 26.38
CA GLY A 29 -3.83 6.29 26.74
C GLY A 29 -4.56 7.17 25.72
N LYS A 30 -4.09 7.34 24.48
CA LYS A 30 -4.89 7.98 23.42
C LYS A 30 -5.48 6.94 22.46
N THR A 31 -6.50 7.37 21.73
CA THR A 31 -7.34 6.50 20.91
C THR A 31 -6.64 5.94 19.66
N HIS A 32 -5.46 6.44 19.28
CA HIS A 32 -4.72 6.08 18.05
C HIS A 32 -3.21 5.83 18.22
N ASP A 33 -2.74 5.41 19.41
CA ASP A 33 -1.30 5.34 19.71
C ASP A 33 -0.62 4.08 19.13
N TYR A 34 -0.50 3.99 17.82
CA TYR A 34 0.44 3.06 17.20
C TYR A 34 1.31 3.74 16.15
N ASP A 35 2.58 3.33 16.10
CA ASP A 35 3.53 3.71 15.08
C ASP A 35 3.59 2.61 14.02
N ILE A 36 3.36 2.98 12.76
CA ILE A 36 3.58 2.08 11.64
C ILE A 36 5.10 1.97 11.43
N ILE A 37 5.67 0.80 11.75
CA ILE A 37 7.09 0.53 11.51
C ILE A 37 7.30 0.24 10.02
N TYR A 38 6.44 -0.61 9.46
CA TYR A 38 6.47 -0.97 8.05
C TYR A 38 5.09 -1.43 7.58
N LYS A 39 4.73 -1.11 6.34
CA LYS A 39 3.52 -1.62 5.69
C LYS A 39 3.76 -1.82 4.21
N LYS A 40 3.08 -2.81 3.64
CA LYS A 40 3.01 -3.06 2.21
C LYS A 40 1.65 -3.67 1.88
N GLY A 41 0.95 -3.15 0.87
CA GLY A 41 -0.38 -3.65 0.53
C GLY A 41 -1.49 -3.24 1.52
N PHE A 42 -1.26 -2.26 2.38
CA PHE A 42 -2.27 -1.73 3.29
C PHE A 42 -2.42 -0.23 3.12
N ASP A 43 -3.67 0.22 3.05
CA ASP A 43 -4.00 1.61 3.31
C ASP A 43 -4.08 1.87 4.83
N VAL A 44 -3.85 3.12 5.21
CA VAL A 44 -3.88 3.53 6.63
C VAL A 44 -5.27 3.38 7.26
N PRO A 45 -6.39 3.75 6.59
CA PRO A 45 -7.73 3.55 7.14
C PRO A 45 -8.05 2.10 7.52
N LEU A 46 -7.66 1.12 6.70
CA LEU A 46 -7.87 -0.30 7.00
C LEU A 46 -7.07 -0.72 8.24
N ILE A 47 -5.83 -0.26 8.38
CA ILE A 47 -5.02 -0.52 9.58
C ILE A 47 -5.71 0.08 10.82
N GLN A 48 -6.22 1.32 10.73
CA GLN A 48 -6.93 1.98 11.84
C GLN A 48 -8.13 1.16 12.28
N ASN A 49 -8.98 0.73 11.34
CA ASN A 49 -10.15 -0.10 11.62
C ASN A 49 -9.77 -1.43 12.28
N ILE A 50 -8.72 -2.10 11.78
CA ILE A 50 -8.22 -3.35 12.37
C ILE A 50 -7.76 -3.12 13.82
N MET A 51 -7.01 -2.04 14.07
CA MET A 51 -6.50 -1.73 15.39
C MET A 51 -7.61 -1.36 16.38
N GLU A 52 -8.64 -0.65 15.95
CA GLU A 52 -9.82 -0.37 16.77
C GLU A 52 -10.55 -1.64 17.20
N LEU A 53 -10.73 -2.59 16.27
CA LEU A 53 -11.38 -3.88 16.55
C LEU A 53 -10.58 -4.74 17.55
N CYS A 54 -9.25 -4.75 17.45
CA CYS A 54 -8.40 -5.64 18.24
C CYS A 54 -7.77 -4.99 19.49
N LYS A 55 -7.99 -3.69 19.71
CA LYS A 55 -7.34 -2.91 20.79
C LYS A 55 -7.44 -3.57 22.17
N ASN A 56 -8.63 -4.01 22.55
CA ASN A 56 -8.88 -4.61 23.87
C ASN A 56 -8.09 -5.91 24.06
N GLU A 57 -8.00 -6.73 23.02
CA GLU A 57 -7.27 -8.00 23.10
C GLU A 57 -5.75 -7.77 23.19
N ILE A 58 -5.23 -6.87 22.36
CA ILE A 58 -3.80 -6.52 22.29
C ILE A 58 -3.31 -5.92 23.62
N THR A 59 -4.13 -5.08 24.25
CA THR A 59 -3.79 -4.41 25.52
C THR A 59 -3.80 -5.38 26.71
N GLN A 60 -4.74 -6.32 26.76
CA GLN A 60 -4.93 -7.21 27.92
C GLN A 60 -4.01 -8.42 27.95
N LYS A 61 -3.46 -8.85 26.79
CA LYS A 61 -2.67 -10.09 26.68
C LYS A 61 -1.22 -9.79 26.34
N THR A 62 -0.27 -10.55 26.89
CA THR A 62 1.17 -10.41 26.57
C THR A 62 1.53 -10.93 25.18
N LYS A 63 0.72 -11.85 24.64
CA LYS A 63 0.83 -12.35 23.28
C LYS A 63 -0.51 -12.94 22.82
N GLY A 64 -0.72 -13.02 21.52
CA GLY A 64 -1.92 -13.64 20.99
C GLY A 64 -1.98 -13.62 19.48
N ASN A 65 -3.06 -14.18 18.97
CA ASN A 65 -3.41 -14.14 17.56
C ASN A 65 -4.91 -13.89 17.41
N SER A 66 -5.29 -13.28 16.29
CA SER A 66 -6.68 -13.05 15.93
C SER A 66 -6.85 -13.14 14.43
N THR A 67 -8.08 -13.40 13.98
CA THR A 67 -8.43 -13.51 12.57
C THR A 67 -9.73 -12.78 12.32
N ILE A 68 -9.72 -11.83 11.38
CA ILE A 68 -10.88 -11.03 11.01
C ILE A 68 -11.22 -11.38 9.55
N PRO A 69 -12.36 -12.05 9.31
CA PRO A 69 -12.85 -12.24 7.95
C PRO A 69 -13.43 -10.92 7.42
N LEU A 70 -13.03 -10.54 6.22
CA LEU A 70 -13.65 -9.48 5.42
C LEU A 70 -14.41 -10.11 4.24
N ASP A 71 -14.97 -9.29 3.36
CA ASP A 71 -15.73 -9.78 2.20
C ASP A 71 -14.83 -10.59 1.26
N ASP A 72 -13.77 -9.96 0.74
CA ASP A 72 -12.82 -10.55 -0.22
C ASP A 72 -11.50 -11.02 0.43
N TYR A 73 -11.26 -10.67 1.69
CA TYR A 73 -9.97 -10.88 2.35
C TYR A 73 -10.10 -11.54 3.72
N ILE A 74 -8.99 -12.09 4.19
CA ILE A 74 -8.82 -12.50 5.57
C ILE A 74 -7.64 -11.73 6.18
N ILE A 75 -7.88 -11.13 7.35
CA ILE A 75 -6.85 -10.45 8.14
C ILE A 75 -6.40 -11.37 9.26
N ILE A 76 -5.10 -11.58 9.40
CA ILE A 76 -4.48 -12.41 10.42
C ILE A 76 -3.55 -11.52 11.24
N ILE A 77 -3.71 -11.56 12.56
CA ILE A 77 -3.00 -10.66 13.47
C ILE A 77 -2.22 -11.51 14.46
N HIS A 78 -0.94 -11.19 14.63
CA HIS A 78 -0.08 -11.76 15.67
C HIS A 78 0.51 -10.62 16.48
N PHE A 79 0.40 -10.69 17.81
CA PHE A 79 0.99 -9.66 18.68
C PHE A 79 1.80 -10.25 19.82
N TYR A 80 2.82 -9.49 20.24
CA TYR A 80 3.79 -9.87 21.27
C TYR A 80 4.18 -8.65 22.09
N GLU A 81 4.37 -8.84 23.39
CA GLU A 81 4.89 -7.84 24.31
C GLU A 81 6.42 -7.92 24.38
N ASP A 82 7.10 -6.77 24.23
CA ASP A 82 8.55 -6.65 24.39
C ASP A 82 8.95 -6.53 25.88
N LYS A 83 10.26 -6.42 26.15
CA LYS A 83 10.79 -6.27 27.52
C LYS A 83 10.38 -4.95 28.20
N ASN A 84 10.01 -3.95 27.41
CA ASN A 84 9.62 -2.62 27.85
C ASN A 84 8.09 -2.48 27.89
N GLN A 85 7.34 -3.59 27.83
CA GLN A 85 5.87 -3.63 27.80
C GLN A 85 5.23 -2.97 26.58
N ASN A 86 5.98 -2.67 25.52
CA ASN A 86 5.40 -2.26 24.24
C ASN A 86 4.79 -3.47 23.53
N LYS A 87 3.73 -3.24 22.77
CA LYS A 87 3.11 -4.29 21.95
C LYS A 87 3.58 -4.16 20.51
N ILE A 88 4.16 -5.23 19.98
CA ILE A 88 4.48 -5.34 18.56
C ILE A 88 3.38 -6.17 17.90
N VAL A 89 2.75 -5.60 16.87
CA VAL A 89 1.61 -6.18 16.18
C VAL A 89 2.01 -6.40 14.72
N ASN A 90 1.93 -7.63 14.26
CA ASN A 90 2.06 -8.01 12.86
C ASN A 90 0.68 -8.34 12.31
N ILE A 91 0.32 -7.68 11.21
CA ILE A 91 -0.94 -7.83 10.51
C ILE A 91 -0.61 -8.39 9.12
N PHE A 92 -1.29 -9.46 8.73
CA PHE A 92 -1.18 -10.09 7.42
C PHE A 92 -2.56 -10.05 6.77
N MET A 93 -2.60 -9.80 5.46
CA MET A 93 -3.82 -9.87 4.67
C MET A 93 -3.61 -10.84 3.53
N ASP A 94 -4.58 -11.72 3.33
CA ASP A 94 -4.60 -12.64 2.21
C ASP A 94 -5.99 -12.71 1.57
N ASP A 95 -6.07 -13.33 0.41
CA ASP A 95 -7.35 -13.67 -0.21
C ASP A 95 -8.13 -14.64 0.69
N LYS A 96 -9.43 -14.42 0.84
CA LYS A 96 -10.29 -15.26 1.67
C LYS A 96 -10.37 -16.71 1.16
N GLU A 97 -10.18 -16.91 -0.13
CA GLU A 97 -10.18 -18.23 -0.77
C GLU A 97 -8.82 -18.94 -0.65
N SER A 98 -7.77 -18.29 -0.14
CA SER A 98 -6.43 -18.87 -0.05
C SER A 98 -6.32 -19.89 1.10
N GLU A 99 -5.53 -20.96 0.88
CA GLU A 99 -5.13 -21.87 1.95
C GLU A 99 -3.97 -21.27 2.75
N VAL A 100 -4.30 -20.41 3.71
CA VAL A 100 -3.32 -19.77 4.58
C VAL A 100 -2.58 -20.81 5.45
N ASN A 101 -1.25 -20.86 5.33
CA ASN A 101 -0.40 -21.63 6.24
C ASN A 101 -0.12 -20.86 7.54
N TYR A 102 -1.06 -20.92 8.49
CA TYR A 102 -0.97 -20.26 9.79
C TYR A 102 0.30 -20.59 10.58
N THR A 103 0.75 -21.85 10.53
CA THR A 103 1.98 -22.28 11.21
C THR A 103 3.20 -21.54 10.66
N LYS A 104 3.33 -21.45 9.34
CA LYS A 104 4.43 -20.76 8.67
C LYS A 104 4.40 -19.25 8.96
N LEU A 105 3.23 -18.62 8.89
CA LEU A 105 3.04 -17.21 9.23
C LEU A 105 3.39 -16.89 10.69
N TYR A 106 2.99 -17.75 11.63
CA TYR A 106 3.34 -17.58 13.03
C TYR A 106 4.86 -17.64 13.25
N LEU A 107 5.55 -18.58 12.60
CA LEU A 107 7.00 -18.69 12.70
C LEU A 107 7.71 -17.46 12.12
N VAL A 108 7.27 -16.97 10.95
CA VAL A 108 7.80 -15.73 10.35
C VAL A 108 7.55 -14.53 11.27
N SER A 109 6.33 -14.39 11.78
CA SER A 109 5.96 -13.33 12.71
C SER A 109 6.83 -13.31 13.98
N ARG A 110 7.11 -14.49 14.56
CA ARG A 110 8.03 -14.60 15.70
C ARG A 110 9.45 -14.21 15.34
N LYS A 111 9.91 -14.56 14.13
CA LYS A 111 11.26 -14.23 13.66
C LYS A 111 11.43 -12.71 13.53
N ILE A 112 10.48 -12.05 12.87
CA ILE A 112 10.44 -10.58 12.72
C ILE A 112 10.41 -9.90 14.10
N PHE A 113 9.58 -10.37 15.03
CA PHE A 113 9.54 -9.84 16.40
C PHE A 113 10.89 -9.99 17.14
N ASN A 114 11.55 -11.15 17.01
CA ASN A 114 12.85 -11.35 17.64
C ASN A 114 13.93 -10.45 17.03
N GLN A 115 13.92 -10.25 15.71
CA GLN A 115 14.82 -9.33 15.00
C GLN A 115 14.63 -7.89 15.46
N TYR A 116 13.38 -7.44 15.56
CA TYR A 116 13.03 -6.12 16.11
C TYR A 116 13.61 -5.90 17.52
N ASN A 117 13.48 -6.89 18.40
CA ASN A 117 13.99 -6.83 19.77
C ASN A 117 15.53 -6.85 19.89
N THR A 118 16.27 -7.04 18.79
CA THR A 118 17.73 -6.91 18.76
C THR A 118 18.21 -5.49 18.46
N ASN A 119 17.31 -4.49 18.52
CA ASN A 119 17.57 -3.08 18.20
C ASN A 119 18.05 -2.87 16.76
N MET A 120 17.53 -3.65 15.83
CA MET A 120 17.68 -3.36 14.39
C MET A 120 17.02 -2.02 14.08
N ASP A 121 17.64 -1.24 13.19
CA ASP A 121 16.98 -0.05 12.66
C ASP A 121 15.79 -0.43 11.77
N THR A 122 14.94 0.56 11.48
CA THR A 122 13.72 0.34 10.70
C THR A 122 14.00 -0.18 9.28
N GLU A 123 15.12 0.20 8.65
CA GLU A 123 15.47 -0.28 7.31
C GLU A 123 15.84 -1.76 7.32
N GLN A 124 16.64 -2.20 8.29
CA GLN A 124 16.98 -3.61 8.48
C GLN A 124 15.74 -4.48 8.75
N ILE A 125 14.74 -3.92 9.44
CA ILE A 125 13.45 -4.59 9.66
C ILE A 125 12.66 -4.70 8.36
N LYS A 126 12.64 -3.64 7.52
CA LYS A 126 12.00 -3.67 6.20
C LYS A 126 12.65 -4.74 5.31
N GLU A 127 13.98 -4.76 5.24
CA GLU A 127 14.74 -5.78 4.50
C GLU A 127 14.39 -7.18 5.01
N SER A 128 14.43 -7.40 6.32
CA SER A 128 14.07 -8.68 6.94
C SER A 128 12.64 -9.10 6.61
N CYS A 129 11.67 -8.18 6.62
CA CYS A 129 10.30 -8.49 6.23
C CYS A 129 10.24 -8.93 4.76
N ASN A 130 10.93 -8.23 3.86
CA ASN A 130 10.98 -8.55 2.43
C ASN A 130 11.74 -9.84 2.11
N GLU A 131 12.59 -10.35 3.02
CA GLU A 131 13.19 -11.69 2.88
C GLU A 131 12.16 -12.82 3.03
N TYR A 132 11.10 -12.60 3.82
CA TYR A 132 10.12 -13.64 4.15
C TYR A 132 8.75 -13.44 3.50
N LEU A 133 8.41 -12.20 3.16
CA LEU A 133 7.08 -11.79 2.73
C LEU A 133 7.15 -11.03 1.40
N GLU A 134 6.31 -11.41 0.45
CA GLU A 134 6.14 -10.70 -0.81
C GLU A 134 4.64 -10.41 -1.04
N ILE A 135 4.35 -9.36 -1.80
CA ILE A 135 3.01 -9.13 -2.35
C ILE A 135 3.06 -9.36 -3.86
N PRO A 136 2.03 -9.95 -4.48
CA PRO A 136 2.04 -10.17 -5.91
C PRO A 136 2.05 -8.82 -6.64
N ARG A 137 2.81 -8.72 -7.72
CA ARG A 137 2.82 -7.52 -8.57
C ARG A 137 1.84 -7.65 -9.71
N SER A 138 1.04 -6.62 -9.94
CA SER A 138 0.08 -6.60 -11.04
C SER A 138 0.74 -6.22 -12.36
N GLU A 139 0.34 -6.93 -13.41
CA GLU A 139 0.61 -6.54 -14.80
C GLU A 139 -0.54 -5.68 -15.34
N GLY A 140 -0.33 -5.07 -16.52
CA GLY A 140 -1.39 -4.38 -17.28
C GLY A 140 -1.47 -2.87 -17.06
N LEU A 141 -0.69 -2.31 -16.13
CA LEU A 141 -0.49 -0.86 -16.05
C LEU A 141 0.47 -0.41 -17.15
N LEU A 142 -0.02 0.43 -18.07
CA LEU A 142 0.77 0.98 -19.16
C LEU A 142 1.33 2.37 -18.84
N GLY A 143 0.72 3.07 -17.90
CA GLY A 143 1.23 4.31 -17.38
C GLY A 143 0.37 4.90 -16.28
N ILE A 144 0.96 5.77 -15.49
CA ILE A 144 0.33 6.52 -14.40
C ILE A 144 0.72 7.99 -14.52
N PHE A 145 -0.26 8.85 -14.30
CA PHE A 145 -0.10 10.29 -14.25
C PHE A 145 -0.70 10.79 -12.95
N ILE A 146 0.10 11.45 -12.15
CA ILE A 146 -0.32 12.09 -10.90
C ILE A 146 -0.22 13.59 -11.15
N LEU A 147 -1.36 14.23 -11.30
CA LEU A 147 -1.47 15.59 -11.82
C LEU A 147 -2.17 16.50 -10.81
N ASN A 148 -1.77 17.77 -10.81
CA ASN A 148 -2.57 18.81 -10.20
C ASN A 148 -3.80 19.14 -11.08
N PRO A 149 -4.76 19.96 -10.61
CA PRO A 149 -5.93 20.33 -11.40
C PRO A 149 -5.62 21.01 -12.74
N SER A 150 -4.52 21.75 -12.85
CA SER A 150 -4.10 22.43 -14.08
C SER A 150 -3.44 21.49 -15.10
N GLY A 151 -3.30 20.20 -14.77
CA GLY A 151 -2.67 19.21 -15.65
C GLY A 151 -1.14 19.21 -15.60
N SER A 152 -0.54 19.91 -14.63
CA SER A 152 0.90 19.81 -14.38
C SER A 152 1.18 18.54 -13.58
N PRO A 153 2.14 17.70 -14.01
CA PRO A 153 2.45 16.46 -13.30
C PRO A 153 3.23 16.73 -12.02
N TYR A 154 2.82 16.09 -10.92
CA TYR A 154 3.69 15.80 -9.78
C TYR A 154 4.62 14.64 -10.12
N PHE A 155 4.05 13.62 -10.78
CA PHE A 155 4.76 12.42 -11.18
C PHE A 155 4.10 11.82 -12.43
N SER A 156 4.89 11.25 -13.33
CA SER A 156 4.35 10.41 -14.40
C SER A 156 5.32 9.29 -14.75
N LYS A 157 4.76 8.13 -15.07
CA LYS A 157 5.51 6.97 -15.55
C LYS A 157 4.73 6.27 -16.63
N ILE A 158 5.40 5.92 -17.72
CA ILE A 158 4.84 5.11 -18.80
C ILE A 158 5.75 3.88 -18.97
N ASP A 159 5.14 2.73 -19.26
CA ASP A 159 5.84 1.48 -19.58
C ASP A 159 6.90 1.75 -20.67
N LYS A 160 8.14 1.30 -20.42
CA LYS A 160 9.28 1.51 -21.30
C LYS A 160 9.04 0.99 -22.72
N LYS A 161 8.19 -0.03 -22.89
CA LYS A 161 7.78 -0.60 -24.18
C LYS A 161 6.92 0.36 -25.01
N LYS A 162 6.40 1.44 -24.42
CA LYS A 162 5.56 2.46 -25.06
C LYS A 162 6.31 3.80 -25.22
N ALA A 163 7.57 3.78 -25.62
CA ALA A 163 8.44 4.96 -25.75
C ALA A 163 7.84 6.14 -26.56
N ASN A 164 6.97 5.88 -27.53
CA ASN A 164 6.29 6.93 -28.30
C ASN A 164 5.25 7.71 -27.47
N LEU A 165 4.63 7.07 -26.48
CA LEU A 165 3.72 7.71 -25.53
C LEU A 165 4.52 8.47 -24.46
N ALA A 166 5.67 7.93 -24.03
CA ALA A 166 6.55 8.55 -23.04
C ALA A 166 7.00 9.96 -23.44
N LYS A 167 7.20 10.22 -24.74
CA LYS A 167 7.54 11.55 -25.27
C LYS A 167 6.39 12.54 -25.33
N LYS A 168 5.18 12.12 -24.92
CA LYS A 168 3.94 12.90 -25.03
C LYS A 168 3.24 13.10 -23.68
N ASP A 169 3.97 12.90 -22.60
CA ASP A 169 3.49 13.02 -21.22
C ASP A 169 2.79 14.36 -20.94
N VAL A 170 3.37 15.47 -21.38
CA VAL A 170 2.79 16.82 -21.24
C VAL A 170 1.46 16.95 -21.98
N GLN A 171 1.39 16.47 -23.23
CA GLN A 171 0.15 16.53 -24.03
C GLN A 171 -0.94 15.64 -23.44
N ILE A 172 -0.58 14.46 -22.96
CA ILE A 172 -1.51 13.53 -22.29
C ILE A 172 -2.04 14.17 -21.00
N SER A 173 -1.17 14.78 -20.20
CA SER A 173 -1.55 15.44 -18.94
C SER A 173 -2.51 16.61 -19.17
N GLY A 174 -2.20 17.48 -20.14
CA GLY A 174 -3.07 18.59 -20.53
C GLY A 174 -4.43 18.11 -21.06
N PHE A 175 -4.44 17.02 -21.83
CA PHE A 175 -5.66 16.41 -22.33
C PHE A 175 -6.56 15.85 -21.21
N ILE A 176 -5.98 15.12 -20.25
CA ILE A 176 -6.71 14.58 -19.09
C ILE A 176 -7.31 15.71 -18.25
N SER A 177 -6.53 16.76 -17.95
CA SER A 177 -7.02 17.90 -17.17
C SER A 177 -8.14 18.67 -17.89
N ALA A 178 -8.03 18.89 -19.20
CA ALA A 178 -9.07 19.53 -19.99
C ALA A 178 -10.38 18.74 -19.97
N LEU A 179 -10.32 17.41 -20.15
CA LEU A 179 -11.50 16.55 -20.08
C LEU A 179 -12.14 16.56 -18.70
N LEU A 180 -11.34 16.54 -17.64
CA LEU A 180 -11.85 16.60 -16.27
C LEU A 180 -12.52 17.94 -15.96
N THR A 181 -11.94 19.04 -16.44
CA THR A 181 -12.52 20.38 -16.30
C THR A 181 -13.86 20.47 -17.02
N PHE A 182 -13.90 20.06 -18.29
CA PHE A 182 -15.13 19.99 -19.07
C PHE A 182 -16.19 19.09 -18.44
N SER A 183 -15.78 17.93 -17.94
CA SER A 183 -16.69 17.01 -17.25
C SER A 183 -17.31 17.63 -16.00
N LYS A 184 -16.56 18.43 -15.23
CA LYS A 184 -17.11 19.13 -14.05
C LYS A 184 -18.13 20.19 -14.43
N GLU A 185 -17.99 20.83 -15.59
CA GLU A 185 -18.97 21.78 -16.10
C GLU A 185 -20.28 21.09 -16.49
N ILE A 186 -20.21 19.91 -17.12
CA ILE A 186 -21.41 19.17 -17.54
C ILE A 186 -22.10 18.46 -16.39
N ILE A 187 -21.34 17.72 -15.57
CA ILE A 187 -21.88 16.91 -14.48
C ILE A 187 -22.39 17.80 -13.32
N GLY A 188 -21.96 19.07 -13.29
CA GLY A 188 -22.31 20.04 -12.26
C GLY A 188 -21.50 19.81 -10.99
N LYS A 189 -20.92 20.88 -10.44
CA LYS A 189 -20.09 20.82 -9.22
C LYS A 189 -20.83 20.27 -8.00
N GLU A 190 -22.17 20.33 -7.99
CA GLU A 190 -23.02 19.96 -6.86
C GLU A 190 -23.51 18.50 -6.90
N SER A 191 -23.36 17.79 -8.03
CA SER A 191 -23.88 16.42 -8.16
C SER A 191 -22.99 15.36 -7.49
N GLY A 192 -21.79 15.74 -7.04
CA GLY A 192 -20.77 14.82 -6.52
C GLY A 192 -20.21 13.86 -7.58
N GLY A 193 -20.67 13.93 -8.84
CA GLY A 193 -20.20 13.10 -9.93
C GLY A 193 -18.85 13.58 -10.48
N ASN A 194 -17.94 12.63 -10.71
CA ASN A 194 -16.66 12.88 -11.35
C ASN A 194 -16.47 11.92 -12.54
N LEU A 195 -15.71 12.36 -13.54
CA LEU A 195 -15.23 11.49 -14.61
C LEU A 195 -14.40 10.35 -14.01
N LYS A 196 -14.85 9.11 -14.20
CA LYS A 196 -14.18 7.91 -13.67
C LYS A 196 -13.31 7.22 -14.70
N GLU A 197 -13.69 7.31 -15.97
CA GLU A 197 -13.05 6.56 -17.04
C GLU A 197 -13.09 7.35 -18.34
N ILE A 198 -12.02 7.23 -19.13
CA ILE A 198 -11.93 7.79 -20.47
C ILE A 198 -11.47 6.68 -21.42
N VAL A 199 -12.31 6.31 -22.38
CA VAL A 199 -12.09 5.16 -23.26
C VAL A 199 -11.49 5.60 -24.60
N PHE A 200 -10.38 4.98 -25.00
CA PHE A 200 -9.67 5.23 -26.25
C PHE A 200 -9.31 3.92 -26.96
N GLY A 201 -10.21 3.45 -27.83
CA GLY A 201 -10.02 2.17 -28.52
C GLY A 201 -9.97 1.00 -27.53
N ASN A 202 -8.87 0.25 -27.51
CA ASN A 202 -8.64 -0.85 -26.57
C ASN A 202 -8.00 -0.42 -25.24
N GLN A 203 -7.68 0.87 -25.10
CA GLN A 203 -7.08 1.45 -23.90
C GLN A 203 -8.07 2.35 -23.19
N ARG A 204 -7.82 2.58 -21.91
CA ARG A 204 -8.65 3.44 -21.07
C ARG A 204 -7.80 4.12 -20.01
N PHE A 205 -8.15 5.35 -19.69
CA PHE A 205 -7.69 6.01 -18.47
C PHE A 205 -8.73 5.80 -17.39
N TYR A 206 -8.37 5.14 -16.30
CA TYR A 206 -9.13 5.23 -15.06
C TYR A 206 -8.65 6.41 -14.26
N VAL A 207 -9.59 7.17 -13.72
CA VAL A 207 -9.30 8.40 -13.00
C VAL A 207 -9.81 8.30 -11.58
N ILE A 208 -8.91 8.51 -10.61
CA ILE A 208 -9.22 8.69 -9.21
C ILE A 208 -8.84 10.12 -8.83
N ILE A 209 -9.75 10.85 -8.21
CA ILE A 209 -9.50 12.23 -7.73
C ILE A 209 -9.60 12.23 -6.21
N LYS A 210 -8.54 12.65 -5.53
CA LYS A 210 -8.50 12.80 -4.08
C LYS A 210 -7.75 14.10 -3.74
N ASN A 211 -8.32 14.93 -2.86
CA ASN A 211 -7.75 16.22 -2.46
C ASN A 211 -7.32 17.11 -3.65
N ASN A 212 -8.14 17.16 -4.70
CA ASN A 212 -7.86 17.85 -5.96
C ASN A 212 -6.63 17.36 -6.76
N ILE A 213 -6.02 16.24 -6.37
CA ILE A 213 -4.99 15.57 -7.16
C ILE A 213 -5.66 14.50 -8.03
N ILE A 214 -5.25 14.44 -9.28
CA ILE A 214 -5.77 13.54 -10.30
C ILE A 214 -4.77 12.40 -10.46
N PHE A 215 -5.24 11.17 -10.24
CA PHE A 215 -4.49 9.95 -10.52
C PHE A 215 -5.12 9.29 -11.74
N ALA A 216 -4.44 9.35 -12.87
CA ALA A 216 -4.90 8.76 -14.13
C ALA A 216 -4.03 7.57 -14.51
N TYR A 217 -4.66 6.40 -14.61
CA TYR A 217 -4.02 5.12 -14.90
C TYR A 217 -4.37 4.67 -16.31
N LEU A 218 -3.38 4.57 -17.19
CA LEU A 218 -3.52 4.02 -18.53
C LEU A 218 -3.42 2.50 -18.49
N VAL A 219 -4.47 1.82 -18.92
CA VAL A 219 -4.56 0.34 -18.90
C VAL A 219 -5.30 -0.17 -20.14
N GLU A 220 -5.12 -1.46 -20.47
CA GLU A 220 -5.92 -2.15 -21.50
C GLU A 220 -7.04 -2.99 -20.88
N LYS A 221 -6.74 -3.71 -19.78
CA LYS A 221 -7.69 -4.52 -19.03
C LYS A 221 -7.43 -4.35 -17.53
N VAL A 222 -8.49 -4.37 -16.74
CA VAL A 222 -8.42 -4.30 -15.28
C VAL A 222 -8.83 -5.63 -14.68
N ASN A 223 -7.94 -6.20 -13.86
CA ASN A 223 -8.28 -7.27 -12.94
C ASN A 223 -8.43 -6.70 -11.51
N GLN A 224 -8.90 -7.52 -10.58
CA GLN A 224 -9.18 -7.09 -9.19
C GLN A 224 -7.92 -6.59 -8.47
N LEU A 225 -6.78 -7.26 -8.66
CA LEU A 225 -5.51 -6.87 -8.06
C LEU A 225 -5.03 -5.49 -8.55
N LEU A 226 -5.06 -5.26 -9.86
CA LEU A 226 -4.71 -3.99 -10.49
C LEU A 226 -5.59 -2.87 -9.94
N LYS A 227 -6.91 -3.10 -9.90
CA LYS A 227 -7.87 -2.12 -9.37
C LYS A 227 -7.56 -1.77 -7.93
N ARG A 228 -7.31 -2.77 -7.07
CA ARG A 228 -6.94 -2.54 -5.67
C ARG A 228 -5.67 -1.70 -5.56
N TYR A 229 -4.64 -2.03 -6.31
CA TYR A 229 -3.38 -1.28 -6.30
C TYR A 229 -3.52 0.15 -6.80
N MET A 230 -4.38 0.41 -7.78
CA MET A 230 -4.68 1.78 -8.19
C MET A 230 -5.22 2.61 -7.01
N TYR A 231 -6.11 2.08 -6.19
CA TYR A 231 -6.57 2.79 -4.99
C TYR A 231 -5.47 2.92 -3.92
N LEU A 232 -4.72 1.85 -3.63
CA LEU A 232 -3.65 1.89 -2.63
C LEU A 232 -2.57 2.92 -2.96
N ILE A 233 -2.21 3.06 -4.23
CA ILE A 233 -1.19 4.01 -4.68
C ILE A 233 -1.58 5.47 -4.42
N VAL A 234 -2.87 5.78 -4.44
CA VAL A 234 -3.35 7.11 -4.03
C VAL A 234 -2.97 7.36 -2.58
N ASP A 235 -3.23 6.42 -1.68
CA ASP A 235 -2.93 6.55 -0.26
C ASP A 235 -1.42 6.52 0.02
N GLU A 236 -0.65 5.71 -0.70
CA GLU A 236 0.81 5.72 -0.60
C GLU A 236 1.38 7.08 -1.01
N PHE A 237 0.87 7.69 -2.09
CA PHE A 237 1.35 8.99 -2.54
C PHE A 237 1.12 10.08 -1.49
N PHE A 238 -0.07 10.15 -0.91
CA PHE A 238 -0.34 11.13 0.16
C PHE A 238 0.46 10.82 1.43
N SER A 239 0.65 9.56 1.78
CA SER A 239 1.39 9.18 3.00
C SER A 239 2.87 9.58 2.92
N ASN A 240 3.46 9.54 1.71
CA ASN A 240 4.87 9.86 1.52
C ASN A 240 5.11 11.36 1.25
N TYR A 241 4.13 12.10 0.72
CA TYR A 241 4.36 13.46 0.21
C TYR A 241 3.39 14.54 0.72
N ASP A 242 2.65 14.32 1.81
CA ASP A 242 1.66 15.30 2.31
C ASP A 242 2.28 16.68 2.58
N ASN A 243 3.52 16.75 3.07
CA ASN A 243 4.20 18.01 3.39
C ASN A 243 4.63 18.76 2.12
N GLU A 244 5.18 18.02 1.15
CA GLU A 244 5.65 18.50 -0.15
C GLU A 244 4.46 19.02 -0.96
N LEU A 245 3.32 18.33 -0.90
CA LEU A 245 2.08 18.74 -1.55
C LEU A 245 1.50 20.04 -0.97
N LYS A 246 1.55 20.22 0.35
CA LYS A 246 1.09 21.45 1.02
C LYS A 246 1.94 22.67 0.68
N ASN A 247 3.24 22.46 0.48
CA ASN A 247 4.22 23.52 0.19
C ASN A 247 4.67 23.51 -1.28
N PHE A 248 3.87 22.91 -2.17
CA PHE A 248 4.28 22.70 -3.56
C PHE A 248 4.48 24.03 -4.28
N ASN A 249 5.69 24.24 -4.77
CA ASN A 249 6.13 25.45 -5.45
C ASN A 249 6.42 25.22 -6.95
N GLY A 250 6.09 24.04 -7.48
CA GLY A 250 6.40 23.63 -8.85
C GLY A 250 7.61 22.71 -8.99
N ASP A 251 8.39 22.50 -7.92
CA ASP A 251 9.49 21.54 -7.92
C ASP A 251 8.97 20.09 -7.80
N ILE A 252 9.28 19.27 -8.81
CA ILE A 252 8.86 17.86 -8.88
C ILE A 252 9.91 16.87 -8.36
N SER A 253 11.13 17.34 -8.10
CA SER A 253 12.26 16.51 -7.63
C SER A 253 11.89 15.64 -6.42
N PRO A 254 11.10 16.12 -5.42
CA PRO A 254 10.72 15.30 -4.28
C PRO A 254 9.92 14.04 -4.62
N PHE A 255 9.27 13.99 -5.79
CA PHE A 255 8.40 12.87 -6.17
C PHE A 255 9.10 11.81 -7.05
N GLU A 256 10.38 12.01 -7.42
CA GLU A 256 11.09 11.11 -8.34
C GLU A 256 11.18 9.67 -7.79
N ASP A 257 11.44 9.54 -6.49
CA ASP A 257 11.57 8.25 -5.81
C ASP A 257 10.24 7.47 -5.70
N PHE A 258 9.12 8.07 -6.11
CA PHE A 258 7.83 7.38 -6.12
C PHE A 258 7.79 6.19 -7.10
N GLU A 259 8.70 6.16 -8.07
CA GLU A 259 8.88 5.00 -8.94
C GLU A 259 9.18 3.72 -8.13
N ASP A 260 9.98 3.82 -7.07
CA ASP A 260 10.33 2.66 -6.24
C ASP A 260 9.11 2.12 -5.47
N ILE A 261 8.20 3.01 -5.07
CA ILE A 261 6.92 2.61 -4.47
C ILE A 261 6.05 1.92 -5.52
N LEU A 262 5.93 2.48 -6.74
CA LEU A 262 5.15 1.87 -7.81
C LEU A 262 5.65 0.47 -8.20
N ASN A 263 6.97 0.28 -8.25
CA ASN A 263 7.60 -0.99 -8.60
C ASN A 263 7.35 -2.11 -7.58
N GLN A 264 6.92 -1.76 -6.36
CA GLN A 264 6.47 -2.74 -5.36
C GLN A 264 5.11 -3.35 -5.71
N TYR A 265 4.28 -2.65 -6.49
CA TYR A 265 2.90 -3.02 -6.79
C TYR A 265 2.69 -3.42 -8.25
N PHE A 266 3.45 -2.84 -9.18
CA PHE A 266 3.28 -3.06 -10.62
C PHE A 266 4.55 -3.57 -11.28
N LYS A 267 4.37 -4.29 -12.40
CA LYS A 267 5.45 -4.61 -13.34
C LYS A 267 5.40 -3.60 -14.50
N LEU A 268 6.13 -2.49 -14.37
CA LEU A 268 6.18 -1.35 -15.31
C LEU A 268 7.49 -1.29 -16.11
#